data_AF-A0A969MQQ8-F1
#
_entry.id   AF-A0A969MQQ8-F1
#
_cell.length_a   1.000
_cell.length_b   1.000
_cell.length_c   1.000
_cell.angle_alpha   90.00
_cell.angle_beta   90.00
_cell.angle_gamma   90.00
#
_symmetry.space_group_name_H-M   'P 1'
#
loop_
_entity.id
_entity.type
_entity.pdbx_description
1 polymer ?
#
loop_
_entity_poly.entity_id
_entity_poly.type
_entity_poly.pdbx_seq_one_letter_code
_entity_poly.pdbx_strand_id
1 'polypeptide(L)'
;MVEERIQAYVDLILELLDCSSGEEAQILEKNVELVDFGLVDAMMKMAANMAQEGNTNADWLKSLATQLDKKLNNSSSIDTKEYKNFFIQILQATADSNGNVRVMYPLLQANLDKLDMNFANVLKFWGTVTLQAAQPEAAQNGAADIYNFSNLVQKFPLGNRADNMEIAITGYLVVATVYTRTDFPEQWADTQNDLGNAYSTRIRGERAENLEAAIQCYQAALEERQHDRFPQQWAGIQKNLGNAYSTRIRGERAENLETAIQCFQAVLEEEQQRNSFHEQWVDTQNDLGNAYRNRVRGEKAENLETAIQYYQAALEERQRDHFPKQWADTQTNLGGAYFERIRGGKAENLETAIQCFQAALEEYKRDRFPEQWAMTQNNLGDTYRNRIQGE
;
A
#
# COMPACT_ATOMS: atom_id res chain seq x y z
N MET A 1 19.62 -2.31 -2.14
CA MET A 1 19.48 -0.84 -2.00
C MET A 1 19.14 -0.36 -0.59
N VAL A 2 18.08 -0.83 0.08
CA VAL A 2 17.79 -0.41 1.48
C VAL A 2 18.85 -0.95 2.45
N GLU A 3 19.22 -2.22 2.31
CA GLU A 3 20.32 -2.82 3.08
C GLU A 3 21.66 -2.12 2.83
N GLU A 4 21.93 -1.70 1.59
CA GLU A 4 23.17 -0.97 1.23
C GLU A 4 23.21 0.43 1.87
N ARG A 5 22.06 1.13 1.95
CA ARG A 5 22.00 2.46 2.58
C ARG A 5 22.04 2.39 4.10
N ILE A 6 21.39 1.39 4.70
CA ILE A 6 21.50 1.12 6.14
C ILE A 6 22.93 0.73 6.49
N GLN A 7 23.58 -0.12 5.68
CA GLN A 7 24.98 -0.48 5.88
C GLN A 7 25.89 0.75 5.75
N ALA A 8 25.66 1.62 4.75
CA ALA A 8 26.39 2.87 4.63
C ALA A 8 26.22 3.80 5.84
N TYR A 9 25.02 3.85 6.44
CA TYR A 9 24.83 4.58 7.70
C TYR A 9 25.62 3.94 8.85
N VAL A 10 25.57 2.62 8.98
CA VAL A 10 26.34 1.89 10.01
C VAL A 10 27.83 2.14 9.84
N ASP A 11 28.37 2.03 8.64
CA ASP A 11 29.78 2.23 8.34
C ASP A 11 30.21 3.67 8.67
N LEU A 12 29.39 4.66 8.31
CA LEU A 12 29.63 6.06 8.65
C LEU A 12 29.59 6.31 10.16
N ILE A 13 28.65 5.69 10.88
CA ILE A 13 28.57 5.83 12.35
C ILE A 13 29.81 5.22 13.02
N LEU A 14 30.29 4.08 12.53
CA LEU A 14 31.52 3.46 13.03
C LEU A 14 32.74 4.34 12.74
N GLU A 15 32.85 4.92 11.55
CA GLU A 15 33.92 5.87 11.20
C GLU A 15 33.91 7.09 12.14
N LEU A 16 32.72 7.62 12.48
CA LEU A 16 32.58 8.74 13.43
C LEU A 16 32.97 8.35 14.86
N LEU A 17 32.69 7.11 15.29
CA LEU A 17 33.04 6.63 16.62
C LEU A 17 34.55 6.39 16.79
N ASP A 18 35.25 6.07 15.70
CA ASP A 18 36.69 5.77 15.69
C ASP A 18 37.58 6.99 15.36
N CYS A 19 36.99 8.12 14.94
CA CYS A 19 37.76 9.30 14.52
C CYS A 19 38.40 10.06 15.68
N SER A 20 39.42 10.88 15.36
CA SER A 20 40.02 11.77 16.35
C SER A 20 39.12 12.97 16.62
N SER A 21 39.08 13.44 17.87
CA SER A 21 38.26 14.61 18.24
C SER A 21 38.59 15.82 17.36
N GLY A 22 37.57 16.36 16.67
CA GLY A 22 37.67 17.46 15.72
C GLY A 22 37.61 17.06 14.24
N GLU A 23 37.67 15.76 13.92
CA GLU A 23 37.58 15.25 12.54
C GLU A 23 36.12 14.98 12.09
N GLU A 24 35.16 14.99 13.02
CA GLU A 24 33.76 14.60 12.79
C GLU A 24 33.13 15.44 11.67
N ALA A 25 33.38 16.75 11.67
CA ALA A 25 32.84 17.66 10.68
C ALA A 25 33.34 17.35 9.26
N GLN A 26 34.61 16.96 9.12
CA GLN A 26 35.20 16.62 7.81
C GLN A 26 34.67 15.27 7.30
N ILE A 27 34.46 14.31 8.20
CA ILE A 27 33.87 13.01 7.86
C ILE A 27 32.43 13.19 7.39
N LEU A 28 31.64 13.99 8.10
CA LEU A 28 30.26 14.32 7.73
C LEU A 28 30.18 15.10 6.41
N GLU A 29 31.13 16.01 6.14
CA GLU A 29 31.19 16.75 4.88
C GLU A 29 31.56 15.86 3.68
N LYS A 30 32.43 14.86 3.88
CA LYS A 30 32.78 13.89 2.82
C LYS A 30 31.66 12.93 2.48
N ASN A 31 30.73 12.70 3.41
CA ASN A 31 29.59 11.79 3.29
C ASN A 31 28.25 12.54 3.28
N VAL A 32 28.21 13.74 2.69
CA VAL A 32 27.07 14.66 2.77
C VAL A 32 25.76 14.04 2.24
N GLU A 33 25.85 13.12 1.28
CA GLU A 33 24.73 12.36 0.71
C GLU A 33 24.07 11.36 1.67
N LEU A 34 24.77 11.01 2.76
CA LEU A 34 24.29 10.18 3.85
C LEU A 34 23.80 11.01 5.04
N VAL A 35 24.12 12.31 5.09
CA VAL A 35 23.70 13.19 6.19
C VAL A 35 22.24 13.61 5.99
N ASP A 36 21.33 12.75 6.42
CA ASP A 36 19.88 12.93 6.37
C ASP A 36 19.19 12.45 7.67
N PHE A 37 17.86 12.56 7.73
CA PHE A 37 17.10 12.09 8.90
C PHE A 37 17.20 10.57 9.13
N GLY A 38 17.53 9.78 8.10
CA GLY A 38 17.77 8.35 8.22
C GLY A 38 19.05 8.04 9.00
N LEU A 39 20.12 8.79 8.74
CA LEU A 39 21.35 8.72 9.54
C LEU A 39 21.10 9.10 11.01
N VAL A 40 20.30 10.14 11.27
CA VAL A 40 19.95 10.55 12.63
C VAL A 40 19.21 9.42 13.38
N ASP A 41 18.25 8.76 12.74
CA ASP A 41 17.53 7.63 13.34
C ASP A 41 18.45 6.43 13.60
N ALA A 42 19.35 6.12 12.66
CA ALA A 42 20.35 5.07 12.82
C ALA A 42 21.31 5.36 14.00
N MET A 43 21.79 6.60 14.13
CA MET A 43 22.62 7.04 15.25
C MET A 43 21.89 6.93 16.60
N MET A 44 20.61 7.31 16.65
CA MET A 44 19.81 7.23 17.87
C MET A 44 19.56 5.78 18.30
N LYS A 45 19.27 4.89 17.35
CA LYS A 45 19.11 3.44 17.61
C LYS A 45 20.41 2.81 18.09
N MET A 46 21.52 3.11 17.41
CA MET A 46 22.83 2.59 17.80
C MET A 46 23.25 3.12 19.17
N ALA A 47 23.04 4.42 19.46
CA ALA A 47 23.29 4.99 20.78
C ALA A 47 22.46 4.33 21.88
N ALA A 48 21.20 3.98 21.62
CA ALA A 48 20.35 3.27 22.57
C ALA A 48 20.88 1.85 22.86
N ASN A 49 21.31 1.11 21.84
CA ASN A 49 21.93 -0.21 22.02
C ASN A 49 23.25 -0.11 22.80
N MET A 50 24.11 0.84 22.42
CA MET A 50 25.37 1.12 23.10
C MET A 50 25.15 1.46 24.59
N ALA A 51 24.10 2.21 24.93
CA ALA A 51 23.76 2.53 26.31
C ALA A 51 23.35 1.28 27.11
N GLN A 52 22.61 0.35 26.49
CA GLN A 52 22.25 -0.93 27.12
C GLN A 52 23.48 -1.81 27.38
N GLU A 53 24.49 -1.71 26.52
CA GLU A 53 25.77 -2.41 26.64
C GLU A 53 26.79 -1.69 27.55
N GLY A 54 26.43 -0.53 28.13
CA GLY A 54 27.32 0.24 29.01
C GLY A 54 28.46 0.97 28.28
N ASN A 55 28.34 1.18 26.97
CA ASN A 55 29.35 1.86 26.18
C ASN A 55 29.30 3.38 26.39
N THR A 56 30.45 3.96 26.77
CA THR A 56 30.59 5.38 27.14
C THR A 56 30.37 6.35 25.98
N ASN A 57 30.46 5.88 24.72
CA ASN A 57 30.26 6.71 23.54
C ASN A 57 28.77 6.91 23.21
N ALA A 58 27.84 6.24 23.91
CA ALA A 58 26.40 6.33 23.66
C ALA A 58 25.88 7.78 23.79
N ASP A 59 26.26 8.48 24.87
CA ASP A 59 25.82 9.85 25.12
C ASP A 59 26.40 10.83 24.10
N TRP A 60 27.63 10.60 23.68
CA TRP A 60 28.28 11.39 22.62
C TRP A 60 27.55 11.21 21.29
N LEU A 61 27.27 9.96 20.89
CA LEU A 61 26.62 9.67 19.62
C LEU A 61 25.19 10.25 19.59
N LYS A 62 24.48 10.15 20.71
CA LYS A 62 23.17 10.80 20.90
C LYS A 62 23.25 12.32 20.80
N SER A 63 24.28 12.94 21.39
CA SER A 63 24.52 14.38 21.30
C SER A 63 24.83 14.81 19.86
N LEU A 64 25.67 14.07 19.15
CA LEU A 64 26.00 14.34 17.75
C LEU A 64 24.76 14.17 16.85
N ALA A 65 23.97 13.12 17.05
CA ALA A 65 22.70 12.93 16.34
C ALA A 65 21.74 14.10 16.57
N THR A 66 21.65 14.60 17.80
CA THR A 66 20.83 15.77 18.15
C THR A 66 21.34 17.05 17.49
N GLN A 67 22.66 17.21 17.37
CA GLN A 67 23.27 18.36 16.68
C GLN A 67 23.06 18.29 15.17
N LEU A 68 23.18 17.09 14.58
CA LEU A 68 22.87 16.85 13.17
C LEU A 68 21.39 17.07 12.87
N ASP A 69 20.50 16.60 13.73
CA ASP A 69 19.07 16.86 13.62
C ASP A 69 18.78 18.37 13.64
N LYS A 70 19.37 19.11 14.58
CA LYS A 70 19.29 20.59 14.59
C LYS A 70 19.88 21.21 13.34
N LYS A 71 21.02 20.70 12.85
CA LYS A 71 21.70 21.24 11.66
C LYS A 71 20.89 20.96 10.39
N LEU A 72 20.27 19.79 10.25
CA LEU A 72 19.36 19.43 9.16
C LEU A 72 18.08 20.29 9.21
N ASN A 73 17.59 20.56 10.42
CA ASN A 73 16.47 21.47 10.65
C ASN A 73 16.85 22.96 10.44
N ASN A 74 18.14 23.32 10.49
CA ASN A 74 18.63 24.68 10.27
C ASN A 74 19.16 24.92 8.85
N SER A 75 19.70 23.89 8.17
CA SER A 75 20.18 23.95 6.78
C SER A 75 19.03 23.87 5.78
N SER A 76 17.86 23.38 6.20
CA SER A 76 16.57 23.51 5.54
C SER A 76 15.95 24.91 5.75
N SER A 77 16.68 25.96 5.41
CA SER A 77 16.09 27.31 5.22
C SER A 77 15.19 27.40 3.96
N ILE A 78 14.85 26.25 3.36
CA ILE A 78 13.61 26.08 2.60
C ILE A 78 12.50 25.80 3.62
N ASP A 79 11.58 26.73 3.71
CA ASP A 79 10.95 27.19 4.94
C ASP A 79 10.10 26.15 5.70
N THR A 80 10.65 25.57 6.79
CA THR A 80 9.88 24.74 7.74
C THR A 80 8.62 25.46 8.25
N LYS A 81 8.60 26.80 8.26
CA LYS A 81 7.42 27.59 8.60
C LYS A 81 6.33 27.49 7.53
N GLU A 82 6.67 27.46 6.25
CA GLU A 82 5.72 27.27 5.15
C GLU A 82 5.07 25.89 5.22
N TYR A 83 5.85 24.82 5.43
CA TYR A 83 5.31 23.47 5.62
C TYR A 83 4.43 23.37 6.87
N LYS A 84 4.83 24.00 7.98
CA LYS A 84 4.01 24.06 9.21
C LYS A 84 2.72 24.84 8.97
N ASN A 85 2.77 25.98 8.31
CA ASN A 85 1.58 26.78 7.99
C ASN A 85 0.64 26.01 7.06
N PHE A 86 1.19 25.35 6.03
CA PHE A 86 0.42 24.51 5.13
C PHE A 86 -0.21 23.33 5.89
N PHE A 87 0.53 22.67 6.78
CA PHE A 87 -0.01 21.60 7.60
C PHE A 87 -1.15 22.07 8.52
N ILE A 88 -1.01 23.23 9.16
CA ILE A 88 -2.10 23.84 9.95
C ILE A 88 -3.32 24.14 9.08
N GLN A 89 -3.13 24.66 7.86
CA GLN A 89 -4.23 24.87 6.92
C GLN A 89 -4.93 23.56 6.53
N ILE A 90 -4.18 22.48 6.37
CA ILE A 90 -4.72 21.15 6.09
C ILE A 90 -5.57 20.64 7.25
N LEU A 91 -5.06 20.72 8.49
CA LEU A 91 -5.81 20.31 9.67
C LEU A 91 -7.09 21.13 9.83
N GLN A 92 -6.99 22.46 9.71
CA GLN A 92 -8.16 23.34 9.81
C GLN A 92 -9.19 23.06 8.71
N ALA A 93 -8.76 22.94 7.45
CA ALA A 93 -9.66 22.61 6.36
C ALA A 93 -10.30 21.23 6.52
N THR A 94 -9.56 20.27 7.08
CA THR A 94 -10.08 18.93 7.37
C THR A 94 -11.13 18.97 8.48
N ALA A 95 -10.86 19.68 9.58
CA ALA A 95 -11.79 19.87 10.68
C ALA A 95 -13.07 20.60 10.24
N ASP A 96 -12.93 21.70 9.49
CA ASP A 96 -14.06 22.52 9.04
C ASP A 96 -14.95 21.81 8.01
N SER A 97 -14.36 20.91 7.21
CA SER A 97 -15.07 20.23 6.11
C SER A 97 -15.36 18.75 6.36
N ASN A 98 -14.90 18.21 7.49
CA ASN A 98 -14.84 16.78 7.77
C ASN A 98 -14.17 15.98 6.63
N GLY A 99 -13.04 16.49 6.13
CA GLY A 99 -12.29 15.85 5.03
C GLY A 99 -13.01 15.84 3.68
N ASN A 100 -13.80 16.87 3.36
CA ASN A 100 -14.53 16.91 2.09
C ASN A 100 -13.55 17.08 0.90
N VAL A 101 -13.55 16.11 -0.03
CA VAL A 101 -12.73 16.12 -1.25
C VAL A 101 -12.85 17.44 -2.03
N ARG A 102 -14.03 18.06 -2.09
CA ARG A 102 -14.25 19.33 -2.82
C ARG A 102 -13.55 20.53 -2.18
N VAL A 103 -13.20 20.44 -0.91
CA VAL A 103 -12.43 21.47 -0.17
C VAL A 103 -10.95 21.12 -0.20
N MET A 104 -10.63 19.85 0.09
CA MET A 104 -9.25 19.42 0.26
C MET A 104 -8.48 19.34 -1.06
N TYR A 105 -9.06 18.81 -2.13
CA TYR A 105 -8.32 18.62 -3.38
C TYR A 105 -7.85 19.93 -4.02
N PRO A 106 -8.66 21.01 -4.08
CA PRO A 106 -8.17 22.31 -4.52
C PRO A 106 -7.03 22.87 -3.65
N LEU A 107 -7.09 22.68 -2.33
CA LEU A 107 -6.04 23.12 -1.41
C LEU A 107 -4.72 22.37 -1.65
N LEU A 108 -4.79 21.05 -1.85
CA LEU A 108 -3.64 20.21 -2.21
C LEU A 108 -3.08 20.58 -3.58
N GLN A 109 -3.96 20.79 -4.58
CA GLN A 109 -3.58 21.18 -5.93
C GLN A 109 -2.89 22.54 -5.98
N ALA A 110 -3.26 23.47 -5.10
CA ALA A 110 -2.61 24.78 -4.99
C ALA A 110 -1.22 24.70 -4.32
N ASN A 111 -0.86 23.59 -3.69
CA ASN A 111 0.36 23.41 -2.91
C ASN A 111 1.11 22.11 -3.28
N LEU A 112 1.09 21.72 -4.54
CA LEU A 112 1.77 20.49 -5.02
C LEU A 112 3.27 20.51 -4.72
N ASP A 113 3.88 21.69 -4.70
CA ASP A 113 5.28 21.93 -4.32
C ASP A 113 5.60 21.49 -2.89
N LYS A 114 4.60 21.44 -2.01
CA LYS A 114 4.74 21.06 -0.59
C LYS A 114 4.32 19.63 -0.32
N LEU A 115 3.85 18.86 -1.30
CA LEU A 115 3.50 17.46 -1.13
C LEU A 115 4.71 16.57 -1.40
N ASP A 116 5.68 16.62 -0.47
CA ASP A 116 6.95 15.91 -0.53
C ASP A 116 7.31 15.24 0.81
N MET A 117 8.52 14.67 0.88
CA MET A 117 9.04 14.06 2.11
C MET A 117 9.26 15.06 3.25
N ASN A 118 9.47 16.34 2.98
CA ASN A 118 9.61 17.35 4.04
C ASN A 118 8.28 17.55 4.76
N PHE A 119 7.17 17.55 4.02
CA PHE A 119 5.84 17.59 4.62
C PHE A 119 5.55 16.35 5.47
N ALA A 120 5.90 15.15 5.00
CA ALA A 120 5.80 13.93 5.81
C ALA A 120 6.60 14.06 7.12
N ASN A 121 7.82 14.61 7.08
CA ASN A 121 8.62 14.83 8.28
C ASN A 121 7.98 15.85 9.24
N VAL A 122 7.42 16.94 8.72
CA VAL A 122 6.69 17.94 9.53
C VAL A 122 5.45 17.32 10.17
N LEU A 123 4.67 16.56 9.41
CA LEU A 123 3.52 15.79 9.90
C LEU A 123 3.93 14.84 11.03
N LYS A 124 5.01 14.06 10.83
CA LYS A 124 5.53 13.13 11.84
C LYS A 124 5.94 13.85 13.12
N PHE A 125 6.79 14.86 12.99
CA PHE A 125 7.32 15.61 14.13
C PHE A 125 6.19 16.31 14.91
N TRP A 126 5.32 17.01 14.19
CA TRP A 126 4.20 17.70 14.83
C TRP A 126 3.26 16.70 15.48
N GLY A 127 2.90 15.62 14.78
CA GLY A 127 2.00 14.58 15.26
C GLY A 127 2.48 13.93 16.55
N THR A 128 3.75 13.49 16.59
CA THR A 128 4.29 12.81 17.77
C THR A 128 4.49 13.76 18.95
N VAL A 129 4.96 14.98 18.72
CA VAL A 129 5.23 15.94 19.81
C VAL A 129 3.95 16.62 20.30
N THR A 130 3.12 17.10 19.37
CA THR A 130 1.97 17.95 19.70
C THR A 130 0.81 17.13 20.24
N LEU A 131 0.48 15.99 19.64
CA LEU A 131 -0.62 15.15 20.14
C LEU A 131 -0.28 14.54 21.50
N GLN A 132 0.99 14.17 21.73
CA GLN A 132 1.42 13.64 23.03
C GLN A 132 1.35 14.70 24.15
N ALA A 133 1.60 15.97 23.83
CA ALA A 133 1.51 17.07 24.79
C ALA A 133 0.09 17.65 24.93
N ALA A 134 -0.84 17.28 24.05
CA ALA A 134 -2.21 17.77 24.05
C ALA A 134 -3.08 17.11 25.13
N GLN A 135 -4.18 17.76 25.48
CA GLN A 135 -5.23 17.13 26.29
C GLN A 135 -5.85 15.95 25.50
N PRO A 136 -6.32 14.87 26.18
CA PRO A 136 -6.78 13.66 25.50
C PRO A 136 -7.81 13.90 24.39
N GLU A 137 -8.80 14.78 24.62
CA GLU A 137 -9.82 15.13 23.63
C GLU A 137 -9.22 15.86 22.42
N ALA A 138 -8.30 16.80 22.64
CA ALA A 138 -7.61 17.50 21.56
C ALA A 138 -6.69 16.58 20.76
N ALA A 139 -6.02 15.63 21.43
CA ALA A 139 -5.21 14.61 20.78
C ALA A 139 -6.07 13.70 19.87
N GLN A 140 -7.25 13.28 20.36
CA GLN A 140 -8.19 12.47 19.59
C GLN A 140 -8.74 13.22 18.37
N ASN A 141 -9.12 14.49 18.51
CA ASN A 141 -9.61 15.30 17.39
C ASN A 141 -8.51 15.51 16.35
N GLY A 142 -7.29 15.84 16.78
CA GLY A 142 -6.14 15.97 15.89
C GLY A 142 -5.79 14.67 15.17
N ALA A 143 -5.92 13.52 15.84
CA ALA A 143 -5.76 12.21 15.19
C ALA A 143 -6.86 11.94 14.15
N ALA A 144 -8.12 12.30 14.42
CA ALA A 144 -9.21 12.17 13.45
C ALA A 144 -8.94 13.01 12.18
N ASP A 145 -8.48 14.25 12.35
CA ASP A 145 -8.15 15.13 11.22
C ASP A 145 -6.98 14.58 10.40
N ILE A 146 -5.92 14.10 11.05
CA ILE A 146 -4.79 13.47 10.36
C ILE A 146 -5.23 12.20 9.63
N TYR A 147 -6.08 11.38 10.23
CA TYR A 147 -6.61 10.16 9.61
C TYR A 147 -7.39 10.48 8.34
N ASN A 148 -8.33 11.44 8.41
CA ASN A 148 -9.13 11.89 7.27
C ASN A 148 -8.24 12.45 6.15
N PHE A 149 -7.27 13.29 6.51
CA PHE A 149 -6.30 13.82 5.54
C PHE A 149 -5.46 12.71 4.88
N SER A 150 -4.98 11.73 5.66
CA SER A 150 -4.19 10.60 5.17
C SER A 150 -4.96 9.78 4.12
N ASN A 151 -6.25 9.55 4.42
CA ASN A 151 -7.19 8.88 3.51
C ASN A 151 -7.39 9.63 2.18
N LEU A 152 -7.36 10.96 2.22
CA LEU A 152 -7.50 11.80 1.03
C LEU A 152 -6.21 11.87 0.21
N VAL A 153 -5.07 12.13 0.86
CA VAL A 153 -3.79 12.31 0.15
C VAL A 153 -3.33 11.02 -0.51
N GLN A 154 -3.59 9.86 0.09
CA GLN A 154 -3.40 8.53 -0.52
C GLN A 154 -4.08 8.41 -1.89
N LYS A 155 -5.30 8.96 -2.04
CA LYS A 155 -6.14 8.85 -3.25
C LYS A 155 -6.01 10.06 -4.16
N PHE A 156 -5.17 11.03 -3.79
CA PHE A 156 -5.03 12.28 -4.51
C PHE A 156 -4.26 12.05 -5.83
N PRO A 157 -4.86 12.36 -7.00
CA PRO A 157 -4.31 11.93 -8.30
C PRO A 157 -3.19 12.83 -8.82
N LEU A 158 -2.99 14.02 -8.23
CA LEU A 158 -2.01 15.02 -8.68
C LEU A 158 -0.76 15.02 -7.79
N GLY A 159 0.32 15.58 -8.33
CA GLY A 159 1.63 15.60 -7.66
C GLY A 159 2.38 14.28 -7.79
N ASN A 160 3.37 14.08 -6.93
CA ASN A 160 4.13 12.83 -6.91
C ASN A 160 3.39 11.77 -6.09
N ARG A 161 2.87 10.74 -6.76
CA ARG A 161 2.15 9.64 -6.09
C ARG A 161 2.98 8.91 -5.04
N ALA A 162 4.29 8.80 -5.24
CA ALA A 162 5.17 8.17 -4.26
C ALA A 162 5.25 9.01 -2.98
N ASP A 163 5.38 10.34 -3.09
CA ASP A 163 5.39 11.24 -1.94
C ASP A 163 4.04 11.28 -1.23
N ASN A 164 2.93 11.38 -1.97
CA ASN A 164 1.58 11.33 -1.40
C ASN A 164 1.35 10.06 -0.57
N MET A 165 1.88 8.92 -1.04
CA MET A 165 1.78 7.66 -0.32
C MET A 165 2.62 7.66 0.98
N GLU A 166 3.84 8.20 0.96
CA GLU A 166 4.65 8.32 2.19
C GLU A 166 4.01 9.27 3.21
N ILE A 167 3.37 10.35 2.75
CA ILE A 167 2.61 11.27 3.61
C ILE A 167 1.45 10.53 4.28
N ALA A 168 0.66 9.76 3.52
CA ALA A 168 -0.45 8.98 4.06
C ALA A 168 0.02 7.95 5.09
N ILE A 169 1.05 7.16 4.75
CA ILE A 169 1.65 6.17 5.67
C ILE A 169 2.12 6.85 6.96
N THR A 170 2.80 7.99 6.84
CA THR A 170 3.27 8.74 8.01
C THR A 170 2.11 9.23 8.88
N GLY A 171 1.02 9.71 8.26
CA GLY A 171 -0.17 10.13 8.97
C GLY A 171 -0.84 8.97 9.71
N TYR A 172 -1.04 7.82 9.09
CA TYR A 172 -1.58 6.63 9.76
C TYR A 172 -0.70 6.15 10.92
N LEU A 173 0.63 6.20 10.77
CA LEU A 173 1.56 5.86 11.85
C LEU A 173 1.44 6.82 13.04
N VAL A 174 1.26 8.13 12.79
CA VAL A 174 0.97 9.12 13.84
C VAL A 174 -0.38 8.87 14.49
N VAL A 175 -1.42 8.59 13.71
CA VAL A 175 -2.77 8.28 14.24
C VAL A 175 -2.73 7.08 15.17
N ALA A 176 -1.97 6.03 14.81
CA ALA A 176 -1.81 4.83 15.62
C ALA A 176 -1.09 5.06 16.96
N THR A 177 -0.45 6.22 17.18
CA THR A 177 0.09 6.59 18.52
C THR A 177 -0.97 7.15 19.46
N VAL A 178 -2.11 7.60 18.93
CA VAL A 178 -3.24 8.14 19.70
C VAL A 178 -4.38 7.13 19.78
N TYR A 179 -4.81 6.63 18.63
CA TYR A 179 -5.76 5.52 18.55
C TYR A 179 -5.03 4.22 18.80
N THR A 180 -4.76 3.93 20.07
CA THR A 180 -4.11 2.67 20.47
C THR A 180 -5.13 1.53 20.44
N ARG A 181 -4.65 0.31 20.26
CA ARG A 181 -5.49 -0.89 20.33
C ARG A 181 -6.27 -1.00 21.65
N THR A 182 -5.68 -0.54 22.75
CA THR A 182 -6.30 -0.65 24.09
C THR A 182 -7.38 0.40 24.31
N ASP A 183 -7.13 1.64 23.91
CA ASP A 183 -8.02 2.76 24.22
C ASP A 183 -9.07 3.00 23.13
N PHE A 184 -8.73 2.67 21.87
CA PHE A 184 -9.55 2.91 20.68
C PHE A 184 -9.46 1.72 19.70
N PRO A 185 -9.87 0.50 20.12
CA PRO A 185 -9.68 -0.71 19.32
C PRO A 185 -10.26 -0.62 17.90
N GLU A 186 -11.41 0.04 17.76
CA GLU A 186 -12.09 0.18 16.47
C GLU A 186 -11.34 1.13 15.53
N GLN A 187 -11.03 2.35 15.99
CA GLN A 187 -10.29 3.33 15.19
C GLN A 187 -8.86 2.87 14.89
N TRP A 188 -8.24 2.14 15.83
CA TRP A 188 -6.94 1.51 15.61
C TRP A 188 -7.04 0.45 14.51
N ALA A 189 -8.06 -0.41 14.52
CA ALA A 189 -8.25 -1.43 13.48
C ALA A 189 -8.50 -0.82 12.10
N ASP A 190 -9.29 0.27 12.02
CA ASP A 190 -9.51 1.00 10.78
C ASP A 190 -8.20 1.63 10.27
N THR A 191 -7.42 2.21 11.18
CA THR A 191 -6.08 2.75 10.87
C THR A 191 -5.13 1.66 10.37
N GLN A 192 -5.14 0.47 10.98
CA GLN A 192 -4.34 -0.66 10.51
C GLN A 192 -4.79 -1.12 9.11
N ASN A 193 -6.09 -1.25 8.86
CA ASN A 193 -6.57 -1.61 7.52
C ASN A 193 -6.13 -0.61 6.44
N ASP A 194 -6.28 0.69 6.70
CA ASP A 194 -5.91 1.73 5.73
C ASP A 194 -4.39 1.87 5.57
N LEU A 195 -3.62 1.69 6.64
CA LEU A 195 -2.16 1.56 6.57
C LEU A 195 -1.74 0.34 5.75
N GLY A 196 -2.44 -0.78 5.90
CA GLY A 196 -2.24 -1.98 5.08
C GLY A 196 -2.50 -1.71 3.59
N ASN A 197 -3.58 -0.99 3.27
CA ASN A 197 -3.90 -0.57 1.91
C ASN A 197 -2.78 0.31 1.32
N ALA A 198 -2.28 1.26 2.11
CA ALA A 198 -1.17 2.13 1.71
C ALA A 198 0.11 1.32 1.43
N TYR A 199 0.52 0.42 2.33
CA TYR A 199 1.68 -0.45 2.09
C TYR A 199 1.48 -1.37 0.88
N SER A 200 0.28 -1.91 0.68
CA SER A 200 -0.01 -2.81 -0.45
C SER A 200 0.17 -2.16 -1.82
N THR A 201 0.11 -0.82 -1.90
CA THR A 201 0.26 -0.03 -3.14
C THR A 201 1.46 0.91 -3.11
N ARG A 202 2.30 0.82 -2.06
CA ARG A 202 3.48 1.67 -1.88
C ARG A 202 4.51 1.49 -2.98
N ILE A 203 4.95 2.61 -3.56
CA ILE A 203 5.90 2.68 -4.68
C ILE A 203 7.35 2.58 -4.20
N ARG A 204 7.69 3.19 -3.05
CA ARG A 204 9.05 3.20 -2.49
C ARG A 204 9.31 1.97 -1.62
N GLY A 205 10.59 1.61 -1.51
CA GLY A 205 11.04 0.46 -0.73
C GLY A 205 10.95 -0.86 -1.51
N GLU A 206 11.41 -1.94 -0.88
CA GLU A 206 11.36 -3.28 -1.45
C GLU A 206 9.90 -3.79 -1.48
N ARG A 207 9.45 -4.25 -2.66
CA ARG A 207 8.06 -4.71 -2.84
C ARG A 207 7.70 -5.85 -1.88
N ALA A 208 8.64 -6.74 -1.61
CA ALA A 208 8.44 -7.84 -0.68
C ALA A 208 8.17 -7.35 0.74
N GLU A 209 8.92 -6.36 1.22
CA GLU A 209 8.76 -5.80 2.57
C GLU A 209 7.44 -5.05 2.71
N ASN A 210 7.08 -4.26 1.70
CA ASN A 210 5.79 -3.55 1.67
C ASN A 210 4.61 -4.53 1.76
N LEU A 211 4.68 -5.67 1.08
CA LEU A 211 3.64 -6.70 1.16
C LEU A 211 3.58 -7.37 2.54
N GLU A 212 4.72 -7.64 3.19
CA GLU A 212 4.70 -8.17 4.56
C GLU A 212 4.12 -7.16 5.54
N ALA A 213 4.46 -5.87 5.41
CA ALA A 213 3.88 -4.81 6.24
C ALA A 213 2.36 -4.72 6.04
N ALA A 214 1.88 -4.79 4.80
CA ALA A 214 0.44 -4.81 4.51
C ALA A 214 -0.27 -6.00 5.15
N ILE A 215 0.30 -7.21 5.02
CA ILE A 215 -0.24 -8.44 5.62
C ILE A 215 -0.32 -8.31 7.14
N GLN A 216 0.75 -7.82 7.79
CA GLN A 216 0.77 -7.60 9.24
C GLN A 216 -0.32 -6.63 9.68
N CYS A 217 -0.50 -5.51 8.97
CA CYS A 217 -1.55 -4.54 9.23
C CYS A 217 -2.96 -5.15 9.10
N TYR A 218 -3.24 -5.90 8.03
CA TYR A 218 -4.55 -6.55 7.86
C TYR A 218 -4.81 -7.62 8.93
N GLN A 219 -3.80 -8.43 9.27
CA GLN A 219 -3.92 -9.41 10.36
C GLN A 219 -4.22 -8.72 11.69
N ALA A 220 -3.49 -7.66 12.02
CA ALA A 220 -3.72 -6.85 13.21
C ALA A 220 -5.15 -6.26 13.25
N ALA A 221 -5.65 -5.75 12.13
CA ALA A 221 -7.03 -5.26 12.03
C ALA A 221 -8.08 -6.37 12.24
N LEU A 222 -7.85 -7.58 11.74
CA LEU A 222 -8.75 -8.73 11.90
C LEU A 222 -8.81 -9.27 13.33
N GLU A 223 -7.79 -9.02 14.17
CA GLU A 223 -7.85 -9.40 15.58
C GLU A 223 -8.94 -8.63 16.35
N GLU A 224 -9.21 -7.38 15.95
CA GLU A 224 -10.27 -6.53 16.52
C GLU A 224 -11.58 -6.61 15.73
N ARG A 225 -11.50 -6.72 14.40
CA ARG A 225 -12.66 -6.84 13.50
C ARG A 225 -13.08 -8.30 13.35
N GLN A 226 -13.66 -8.86 14.40
CA GLN A 226 -14.17 -10.23 14.41
C GLN A 226 -15.45 -10.37 13.56
N HIS A 227 -15.59 -11.49 12.86
CA HIS A 227 -16.67 -11.78 11.90
C HIS A 227 -18.08 -11.63 12.48
N ASP A 228 -18.30 -12.07 13.72
CA ASP A 228 -19.59 -12.04 14.42
C ASP A 228 -20.09 -10.62 14.73
N ARG A 229 -19.17 -9.67 14.93
CA ARG A 229 -19.47 -8.29 15.33
C ARG A 229 -19.36 -7.29 14.19
N PHE A 230 -18.38 -7.47 13.31
CA PHE A 230 -18.02 -6.54 12.24
C PHE A 230 -17.94 -7.24 10.88
N PRO A 231 -19.01 -7.92 10.44
CA PRO A 231 -18.99 -8.79 9.26
C PRO A 231 -18.57 -8.09 7.97
N GLN A 232 -19.02 -6.84 7.78
CA GLN A 232 -18.69 -6.05 6.58
C GLN A 232 -17.23 -5.60 6.57
N GLN A 233 -16.74 -5.07 7.70
CA GLN A 233 -15.35 -4.65 7.83
C GLN A 233 -14.41 -5.86 7.74
N TRP A 234 -14.76 -6.96 8.41
CA TRP A 234 -14.04 -8.22 8.33
C TRP A 234 -13.94 -8.71 6.89
N ALA A 235 -15.04 -8.70 6.12
CA ALA A 235 -15.03 -9.13 4.72
C ALA A 235 -14.12 -8.24 3.86
N GLY A 236 -14.17 -6.92 4.04
CA GLY A 236 -13.28 -5.97 3.36
C GLY A 236 -11.80 -6.24 3.66
N ILE A 237 -11.45 -6.46 4.94
CA ILE A 237 -10.08 -6.74 5.35
C ILE A 237 -9.62 -8.12 4.86
N GLN A 238 -10.48 -9.14 4.89
CA GLN A 238 -10.19 -10.47 4.34
C GLN A 238 -9.89 -10.41 2.84
N LYS A 239 -10.67 -9.65 2.06
CA LYS A 239 -10.40 -9.44 0.63
C LYS A 239 -9.04 -8.77 0.42
N ASN A 240 -8.71 -7.74 1.19
CA ASN A 240 -7.42 -7.07 1.10
C ASN A 240 -6.24 -8.00 1.47
N LEU A 241 -6.42 -8.82 2.52
CA LEU A 241 -5.46 -9.83 2.94
C LEU A 241 -5.26 -10.90 1.86
N GLY A 242 -6.35 -11.39 1.26
CA GLY A 242 -6.30 -12.34 0.14
C GLY A 242 -5.54 -11.78 -1.06
N ASN A 243 -5.77 -10.52 -1.41
CA ASN A 243 -5.04 -9.82 -2.48
C ASN A 243 -3.54 -9.63 -2.16
N ALA A 244 -3.20 -9.38 -0.89
CA ALA A 244 -1.79 -9.32 -0.48
C ALA A 244 -1.11 -10.69 -0.59
N TYR A 245 -1.77 -11.77 -0.15
CA TYR A 245 -1.25 -13.13 -0.30
C TYR A 245 -1.16 -13.59 -1.76
N SER A 246 -2.12 -13.21 -2.61
CA SER A 246 -2.13 -13.58 -4.02
C SER A 246 -0.94 -13.01 -4.80
N THR A 247 -0.34 -11.92 -4.31
CA THR A 247 0.83 -11.24 -4.89
C THR A 247 2.09 -11.31 -4.01
N ARG A 248 2.03 -11.99 -2.86
CA ARG A 248 3.13 -12.12 -1.90
C ARG A 248 4.35 -12.79 -2.52
N ILE A 249 5.51 -12.16 -2.33
CA ILE A 249 6.81 -12.58 -2.87
C ILE A 249 7.52 -13.59 -1.93
N ARG A 250 7.43 -13.38 -0.62
CA ARG A 250 8.08 -14.25 0.39
C ARG A 250 7.22 -15.49 0.69
N GLY A 251 7.87 -16.54 1.18
CA GLY A 251 7.22 -17.81 1.50
C GLY A 251 6.95 -18.69 0.27
N GLU A 252 6.33 -19.85 0.47
CA GLU A 252 6.01 -20.75 -0.63
C GLU A 252 4.82 -20.24 -1.44
N ARG A 253 4.98 -20.16 -2.77
CA ARG A 253 3.93 -19.70 -3.67
C ARG A 253 2.62 -20.50 -3.54
N ALA A 254 2.75 -21.80 -3.32
CA ALA A 254 1.61 -22.69 -3.13
C ALA A 254 0.81 -22.32 -1.88
N GLU A 255 1.49 -22.12 -0.75
CA GLU A 255 0.84 -21.76 0.52
C GLU A 255 0.19 -20.38 0.46
N ASN A 256 0.91 -19.39 -0.10
CA ASN A 256 0.38 -18.04 -0.28
C ASN A 256 -0.94 -18.05 -1.07
N LEU A 257 -1.01 -18.84 -2.15
CA LEU A 257 -2.24 -18.95 -2.95
C LEU A 257 -3.37 -19.67 -2.23
N GLU A 258 -3.09 -20.71 -1.45
CA GLU A 258 -4.13 -21.35 -0.63
C GLU A 258 -4.68 -20.39 0.42
N THR A 259 -3.83 -19.59 1.07
CA THR A 259 -4.30 -18.56 2.02
C THR A 259 -5.14 -17.49 1.31
N ALA A 260 -4.74 -17.05 0.11
CA ALA A 260 -5.54 -16.12 -0.68
C ALA A 260 -6.92 -16.69 -1.01
N ILE A 261 -6.98 -17.95 -1.46
CA ILE A 261 -8.23 -18.65 -1.76
C ILE A 261 -9.12 -18.75 -0.52
N GLN A 262 -8.55 -19.12 0.64
CA GLN A 262 -9.29 -19.20 1.90
C GLN A 262 -9.90 -17.85 2.29
N CYS A 263 -9.13 -16.76 2.20
CA CYS A 263 -9.63 -15.41 2.45
C CYS A 263 -10.81 -15.06 1.54
N PHE A 264 -10.68 -15.27 0.22
CA PHE A 264 -11.76 -14.93 -0.71
C PHE A 264 -12.99 -15.83 -0.59
N GLN A 265 -12.82 -17.12 -0.31
CA GLN A 265 -13.94 -18.04 -0.04
C GLN A 265 -14.73 -17.58 1.19
N ALA A 266 -14.04 -17.18 2.25
CA ALA A 266 -14.68 -16.72 3.48
C ALA A 266 -15.48 -15.42 3.26
N VAL A 267 -14.98 -14.51 2.41
CA VAL A 267 -15.73 -13.30 1.98
C VAL A 267 -16.98 -13.68 1.17
N LEU A 268 -16.82 -14.58 0.20
CA LEU A 268 -17.91 -14.99 -0.68
C LEU A 268 -19.07 -15.65 0.07
N GLU A 269 -18.75 -16.51 1.04
CA GLU A 269 -19.72 -17.18 1.90
C GLU A 269 -20.53 -16.15 2.73
N GLU A 270 -19.87 -15.13 3.26
CA GLU A 270 -20.51 -14.08 4.06
C GLU A 270 -21.45 -13.21 3.21
N GLU A 271 -21.01 -12.79 2.03
CA GLU A 271 -21.81 -11.96 1.12
C GLU A 271 -23.04 -12.71 0.58
N GLN A 272 -22.90 -14.02 0.31
CA GLN A 272 -24.02 -14.86 -0.11
C GLN A 272 -25.08 -14.99 0.98
N GLN A 273 -24.69 -15.11 2.25
CA GLN A 273 -25.63 -15.22 3.37
C GLN A 273 -26.41 -13.93 3.62
N ARG A 274 -25.80 -12.78 3.39
CA ARG A 274 -26.43 -11.48 3.71
C ARG A 274 -27.29 -10.89 2.60
N ASN A 275 -27.28 -11.48 1.41
CA ASN A 275 -27.96 -10.94 0.22
C ASN A 275 -27.76 -9.41 0.05
N SER A 276 -26.54 -8.95 0.35
CA SER A 276 -26.14 -7.55 0.32
C SER A 276 -24.74 -7.44 -0.27
N PHE A 277 -24.41 -6.26 -0.83
CA PHE A 277 -23.10 -5.96 -1.45
C PHE A 277 -22.79 -6.73 -2.74
N HIS A 278 -23.76 -6.74 -3.66
CA HIS A 278 -23.65 -7.44 -4.94
C HIS A 278 -22.37 -7.11 -5.75
N GLU A 279 -21.91 -5.84 -5.76
CA GLU A 279 -20.67 -5.47 -6.45
C GLU A 279 -19.41 -6.10 -5.84
N GLN A 280 -19.33 -6.18 -4.50
CA GLN A 280 -18.18 -6.77 -3.82
C GLN A 280 -18.12 -8.29 -4.03
N TRP A 281 -19.28 -8.96 -4.03
CA TRP A 281 -19.42 -10.37 -4.36
C TRP A 281 -18.85 -10.70 -5.75
N VAL A 282 -19.20 -9.90 -6.74
CA VAL A 282 -18.73 -10.05 -8.11
C VAL A 282 -17.21 -9.83 -8.21
N ASP A 283 -16.65 -8.85 -7.49
CA ASP A 283 -15.19 -8.68 -7.42
C ASP A 283 -14.49 -9.89 -6.81
N THR A 284 -15.02 -10.41 -5.70
CA THR A 284 -14.48 -11.57 -4.99
C THR A 284 -14.48 -12.82 -5.88
N GLN A 285 -15.53 -13.01 -6.69
CA GLN A 285 -15.57 -14.06 -7.72
C GLN A 285 -14.41 -13.91 -8.71
N ASN A 286 -14.17 -12.71 -9.25
CA ASN A 286 -13.05 -12.48 -10.16
C ASN A 286 -11.68 -12.72 -9.48
N ASP A 287 -11.51 -12.33 -8.22
CA ASP A 287 -10.28 -12.56 -7.45
C ASP A 287 -10.05 -14.05 -7.16
N LEU A 288 -11.11 -14.82 -6.86
CA LEU A 288 -11.06 -16.28 -6.79
C LEU A 288 -10.65 -16.90 -8.12
N GLY A 289 -11.22 -16.43 -9.23
CA GLY A 289 -10.83 -16.88 -10.57
C GLY A 289 -9.32 -16.69 -10.81
N ASN A 290 -8.77 -15.54 -10.41
CA ASN A 290 -7.34 -15.26 -10.53
C ASN A 290 -6.50 -16.18 -9.61
N ALA A 291 -6.95 -16.40 -8.38
CA ALA A 291 -6.26 -17.27 -7.44
C ALA A 291 -6.22 -18.72 -7.93
N TYR A 292 -7.35 -19.25 -8.43
CA TYR A 292 -7.43 -20.60 -9.00
C TYR A 292 -6.62 -20.74 -10.29
N ARG A 293 -6.65 -19.75 -11.20
CA ARG A 293 -5.83 -19.78 -12.42
C ARG A 293 -4.34 -19.93 -12.09
N ASN A 294 -3.88 -19.25 -11.04
CA ASN A 294 -2.49 -19.26 -10.60
C ASN A 294 -2.16 -20.38 -9.60
N ARG A 295 -3.16 -21.12 -9.10
CA ARG A 295 -3.02 -22.12 -8.03
C ARG A 295 -2.03 -23.22 -8.41
N VAL A 296 -1.07 -23.46 -7.52
CA VAL A 296 0.00 -24.45 -7.69
C VAL A 296 -0.44 -25.84 -7.23
N ARG A 297 -1.24 -25.95 -6.17
CA ARG A 297 -1.73 -27.23 -5.64
C ARG A 297 -2.92 -27.75 -6.45
N GLY A 298 -3.09 -29.07 -6.47
CA GLY A 298 -4.16 -29.74 -7.21
C GLY A 298 -3.84 -29.89 -8.71
N GLU A 299 -4.79 -30.44 -9.46
CA GLU A 299 -4.62 -30.60 -10.90
C GLU A 299 -4.81 -29.27 -11.63
N LYS A 300 -3.82 -28.85 -12.43
CA LYS A 300 -3.90 -27.59 -13.20
C LYS A 300 -5.15 -27.53 -14.08
N ALA A 301 -5.58 -28.65 -14.65
CA ALA A 301 -6.79 -28.71 -15.46
C ALA A 301 -8.06 -28.36 -14.65
N GLU A 302 -8.19 -28.90 -13.43
CA GLU A 302 -9.32 -28.62 -12.55
C GLU A 302 -9.30 -27.18 -12.05
N ASN A 303 -8.13 -26.70 -11.64
CA ASN A 303 -7.95 -25.32 -11.21
C ASN A 303 -8.36 -24.31 -12.31
N LEU A 304 -8.05 -24.59 -13.58
CA LEU A 304 -8.46 -23.75 -14.70
C LEU A 304 -9.98 -23.80 -14.96
N GLU A 305 -10.63 -24.96 -14.84
CA GLU A 305 -12.09 -25.02 -14.96
C GLU A 305 -12.78 -24.25 -13.83
N THR A 306 -12.28 -24.37 -12.59
CA THR A 306 -12.78 -23.58 -11.46
C THR A 306 -12.57 -22.09 -11.69
N ALA A 307 -11.41 -21.68 -12.20
CA ALA A 307 -11.17 -20.27 -12.54
C ALA A 307 -12.16 -19.74 -13.59
N ILE A 308 -12.41 -20.51 -14.64
CA ILE A 308 -13.38 -20.18 -15.70
C ILE A 308 -14.79 -20.02 -15.12
N GLN A 309 -15.22 -20.93 -14.24
CA GLN A 309 -16.53 -20.85 -13.57
C GLN A 309 -16.68 -19.55 -12.77
N TYR A 310 -15.67 -19.19 -11.99
CA TYR A 310 -15.68 -17.94 -11.21
C TYR A 310 -15.73 -16.68 -12.10
N TYR A 311 -14.98 -16.64 -13.20
CA TYR A 311 -15.06 -15.52 -14.14
C TYR A 311 -16.40 -15.45 -14.87
N GLN A 312 -16.98 -16.59 -15.24
CA GLN A 312 -18.30 -16.65 -15.88
C GLN A 312 -19.38 -16.13 -14.93
N ALA A 313 -19.39 -16.59 -13.68
CA ALA A 313 -20.31 -16.09 -12.66
C ALA A 313 -20.15 -14.58 -12.42
N ALA A 314 -18.92 -14.06 -12.41
CA ALA A 314 -18.70 -12.61 -12.35
C ALA A 314 -19.26 -11.86 -13.58
N LEU A 315 -19.17 -12.44 -14.79
CA LEU A 315 -19.68 -11.84 -16.03
C LEU A 315 -21.20 -11.93 -16.18
N GLU A 316 -21.87 -12.86 -15.50
CA GLU A 316 -23.35 -12.92 -15.48
C GLU A 316 -23.93 -11.65 -14.85
N GLU A 317 -23.25 -11.10 -13.85
CA GLU A 317 -23.67 -9.90 -13.12
C GLU A 317 -22.99 -8.62 -13.64
N ARG A 318 -21.73 -8.71 -14.11
CA ARG A 318 -21.05 -7.57 -14.75
C ARG A 318 -21.60 -7.35 -16.15
N GLN A 319 -22.57 -6.47 -16.24
CA GLN A 319 -23.00 -5.95 -17.54
C GLN A 319 -22.06 -4.84 -18.01
N ARG A 320 -21.60 -4.93 -19.26
CA ARG A 320 -20.67 -3.98 -19.88
C ARG A 320 -21.12 -2.52 -19.76
N ASP A 321 -22.41 -2.24 -19.94
CA ASP A 321 -22.94 -0.87 -19.93
C ASP A 321 -22.90 -0.22 -18.53
N HIS A 322 -22.90 -1.05 -17.47
CA HIS A 322 -22.90 -0.59 -16.08
C HIS A 322 -21.49 -0.56 -15.49
N PHE A 323 -20.65 -1.55 -15.84
CA PHE A 323 -19.31 -1.73 -15.28
C PHE A 323 -18.27 -2.01 -16.38
N PRO A 324 -18.06 -1.10 -17.34
CA PRO A 324 -17.30 -1.38 -18.57
C PRO A 324 -15.85 -1.79 -18.28
N LYS A 325 -15.20 -1.13 -17.32
CA LYS A 325 -13.82 -1.45 -16.93
C LYS A 325 -13.73 -2.82 -16.27
N GLN A 326 -14.55 -3.08 -15.24
CA GLN A 326 -14.53 -4.32 -14.49
C GLN A 326 -14.92 -5.51 -15.38
N TRP A 327 -15.87 -5.31 -16.29
CA TRP A 327 -16.22 -6.30 -17.31
C TRP A 327 -15.04 -6.62 -18.21
N ALA A 328 -14.31 -5.62 -18.71
CA ALA A 328 -13.11 -5.82 -19.53
C ALA A 328 -11.96 -6.48 -18.74
N ASP A 329 -11.81 -6.16 -17.44
CA ASP A 329 -10.83 -6.79 -16.55
C ASP A 329 -11.14 -8.30 -16.47
N THR A 330 -12.41 -8.70 -16.26
CA THR A 330 -12.82 -10.11 -16.21
C THR A 330 -12.73 -10.81 -17.56
N GLN A 331 -13.10 -10.16 -18.66
CA GLN A 331 -12.93 -10.72 -20.01
C GLN A 331 -11.46 -11.03 -20.30
N THR A 332 -10.54 -10.15 -19.92
CA THR A 332 -9.11 -10.40 -20.09
C THR A 332 -8.64 -11.60 -19.26
N ASN A 333 -9.12 -11.72 -18.02
CA ASN A 333 -8.77 -12.86 -17.15
C ASN A 333 -9.34 -14.19 -17.68
N LEU A 334 -10.59 -14.18 -18.14
CA LEU A 334 -11.26 -15.32 -18.74
C LEU A 334 -10.55 -15.78 -20.02
N GLY A 335 -10.15 -14.83 -20.88
CA GLY A 335 -9.36 -15.12 -22.09
C GLY A 335 -8.04 -15.79 -21.76
N GLY A 336 -7.34 -15.33 -20.71
CA GLY A 336 -6.11 -15.96 -20.23
C GLY A 336 -6.34 -17.39 -19.71
N ALA A 337 -7.45 -17.64 -19.01
CA ALA A 337 -7.80 -18.97 -18.54
C ALA A 337 -8.12 -19.93 -19.70
N TYR A 338 -8.84 -19.47 -20.73
CA TYR A 338 -9.10 -20.26 -21.95
C TYR A 338 -7.82 -20.52 -22.75
N PHE A 339 -6.91 -19.55 -22.84
CA PHE A 339 -5.61 -19.74 -23.48
C PHE A 339 -4.79 -20.86 -22.82
N GLU A 340 -4.83 -20.94 -21.49
CA GLU A 340 -4.14 -21.97 -20.69
C GLU A 340 -4.92 -23.30 -20.59
N ARG A 341 -6.19 -23.32 -21.00
CA ARG A 341 -7.13 -24.42 -20.74
C ARG A 341 -6.67 -25.74 -21.36
N ILE A 342 -6.61 -26.76 -20.51
CA ILE A 342 -6.16 -28.12 -20.87
C ILE A 342 -7.32 -28.99 -21.39
N ARG A 343 -8.52 -28.85 -20.80
CA ARG A 343 -9.71 -29.62 -21.20
C ARG A 343 -10.34 -29.04 -22.46
N GLY A 344 -11.03 -29.89 -23.21
CA GLY A 344 -11.64 -29.52 -24.49
C GLY A 344 -10.63 -29.50 -25.65
N GLY A 345 -11.09 -29.07 -26.82
CA GLY A 345 -10.22 -28.94 -27.98
C GLY A 345 -9.40 -27.65 -27.92
N LYS A 346 -8.09 -27.76 -28.19
CA LYS A 346 -7.16 -26.63 -28.10
C LYS A 346 -7.52 -25.51 -29.08
N ALA A 347 -8.04 -25.83 -30.27
CA ALA A 347 -8.44 -24.82 -31.24
C ALA A 347 -9.62 -23.98 -30.71
N GLU A 348 -10.66 -24.65 -30.20
CA GLU A 348 -11.87 -24.01 -29.66
C GLU A 348 -11.54 -23.14 -28.43
N ASN A 349 -10.64 -23.62 -27.57
CA ASN A 349 -10.16 -22.86 -26.42
C ASN A 349 -9.47 -21.56 -26.86
N LEU A 350 -8.60 -21.61 -27.88
CA LEU A 350 -7.92 -20.43 -28.39
C LEU A 350 -8.87 -19.45 -29.10
N GLU A 351 -9.87 -19.93 -29.84
CA GLU A 351 -10.90 -19.06 -30.41
C GLU A 351 -11.71 -18.34 -29.31
N THR A 352 -12.03 -19.05 -28.23
CA THR A 352 -12.74 -18.45 -27.09
C THR A 352 -11.88 -17.39 -26.40
N ALA A 353 -10.58 -17.67 -26.22
CA ALA A 353 -9.63 -16.70 -25.70
C ALA A 353 -9.53 -15.44 -26.58
N ILE A 354 -9.47 -15.60 -27.91
CA ILE A 354 -9.49 -14.48 -28.88
C ILE A 354 -10.75 -13.63 -28.70
N GLN A 355 -11.92 -14.26 -28.61
CA GLN A 355 -13.19 -13.55 -28.42
C GLN A 355 -13.19 -12.73 -27.13
N CYS A 356 -12.75 -13.31 -26.02
CA CYS A 356 -12.62 -12.61 -24.74
C CYS A 356 -11.67 -11.40 -24.81
N PHE A 357 -10.49 -11.56 -25.41
CA PHE A 357 -9.55 -10.44 -25.55
C PHE A 357 -10.06 -9.35 -26.50
N GLN A 358 -10.70 -9.73 -27.61
CA GLN A 358 -11.34 -8.77 -28.51
C GLN A 358 -12.45 -7.99 -27.80
N ALA A 359 -13.29 -8.67 -27.03
CA ALA A 359 -14.34 -8.07 -26.21
C ALA A 359 -13.76 -7.03 -25.22
N ALA A 360 -12.70 -7.38 -24.49
CA ALA A 360 -12.03 -6.45 -23.59
C ALA A 360 -11.45 -5.21 -24.31
N LEU A 361 -10.92 -5.38 -25.53
CA LEU A 361 -10.40 -4.28 -26.37
C LEU A 361 -11.49 -3.36 -26.94
N GLU A 362 -12.76 -3.75 -26.83
CA GLU A 362 -13.85 -2.83 -27.12
C GLU A 362 -13.94 -1.71 -26.07
N GLU A 363 -13.53 -1.96 -24.83
CA GLU A 363 -13.48 -0.98 -23.74
C GLU A 363 -12.10 -0.38 -23.53
N TYR A 364 -11.07 -1.23 -23.48
CA TYR A 364 -9.69 -0.76 -23.37
C TYR A 364 -9.26 -0.12 -24.68
N LYS A 365 -9.20 1.21 -24.67
CA LYS A 365 -8.69 2.02 -25.78
C LYS A 365 -7.31 2.54 -25.40
N ARG A 366 -6.41 2.62 -26.38
CA ARG A 366 -5.02 3.07 -26.19
C ARG A 366 -4.92 4.45 -25.54
N ASP A 367 -5.86 5.34 -25.80
CA ASP A 367 -5.91 6.71 -25.29
C ASP A 367 -6.49 6.83 -23.87
N ARG A 368 -7.35 5.89 -23.45
CA ARG A 368 -7.97 5.89 -22.11
C ARG A 368 -7.35 4.89 -21.12
N PHE A 369 -6.91 3.74 -21.62
CA PHE A 369 -6.37 2.61 -20.87
C PHE A 369 -5.12 2.04 -21.56
N PRO A 370 -4.04 2.84 -21.72
CA PRO A 370 -2.88 2.45 -22.52
C PRO A 370 -2.21 1.15 -22.02
N GLU A 371 -2.13 0.97 -20.70
CA GLU A 371 -1.49 -0.20 -20.09
C GLU A 371 -2.32 -1.47 -20.29
N GLN A 372 -3.62 -1.41 -19.94
CA GLN A 372 -4.54 -2.53 -20.11
C GLN A 372 -4.69 -2.90 -21.59
N TRP A 373 -4.80 -1.89 -22.47
CA TRP A 373 -4.83 -2.11 -23.92
C TRP A 373 -3.57 -2.84 -24.41
N ALA A 374 -2.38 -2.40 -24.00
CA ALA A 374 -1.12 -3.04 -24.43
C ALA A 374 -1.01 -4.48 -23.93
N MET A 375 -1.37 -4.73 -22.66
CA MET A 375 -1.38 -6.07 -22.10
C MET A 375 -2.37 -6.99 -22.83
N THR A 376 -3.61 -6.54 -23.06
CA THR A 376 -4.62 -7.35 -23.76
C THR A 376 -4.26 -7.58 -25.23
N GLN A 377 -3.64 -6.60 -25.92
CA GLN A 377 -3.10 -6.79 -27.27
C GLN A 377 -1.98 -7.83 -27.30
N ASN A 378 -1.08 -7.84 -26.32
CA ASN A 378 -0.02 -8.84 -26.23
C ASN A 378 -0.61 -10.24 -26.03
N ASN A 379 -1.58 -10.39 -25.12
CA ASN A 379 -2.28 -11.66 -24.90
C ASN A 379 -3.00 -12.14 -26.18
N LEU A 380 -3.65 -11.22 -26.89
CA LEU A 380 -4.30 -11.52 -28.16
C LEU A 380 -3.29 -11.95 -29.23
N GLY A 381 -2.15 -11.26 -29.35
CA GLY A 381 -1.07 -11.61 -30.26
C GLY A 381 -0.47 -12.99 -29.97
N ASP A 382 -0.21 -13.28 -28.70
CA ASP A 382 0.26 -14.60 -28.25
C ASP A 382 -0.76 -15.71 -28.54
N THR A 383 -2.05 -15.40 -28.43
CA THR A 383 -3.13 -16.34 -28.76
C THR A 383 -3.18 -16.60 -30.26
N TYR A 384 -3.11 -15.56 -31.10
CA TYR A 384 -3.02 -15.72 -32.55
C TYR A 384 -1.79 -16.51 -32.99
N ARG A 385 -0.63 -16.31 -32.34
CA ARG A 385 0.58 -17.08 -32.62
C ARG A 385 0.41 -18.59 -32.37
N ASN A 386 -0.43 -18.96 -31.40
CA ASN A 386 -0.69 -20.36 -31.03
C ASN A 386 -1.93 -20.97 -31.72
N ARG A 387 -2.67 -20.16 -32.49
CA ARG A 387 -3.93 -20.55 -33.15
C ARG A 387 -3.71 -21.71 -34.11
N ILE A 388 -4.56 -22.73 -34.02
CA ILE A 388 -4.41 -24.00 -34.77
C ILE A 388 -5.33 -24.05 -36.01
N GLN A 389 -6.44 -23.31 -35.99
CA GLN A 389 -7.37 -23.21 -37.12
C GLN A 389 -7.36 -21.79 -37.70
N GLY A 390 -7.10 -21.67 -38.99
CA GLY A 390 -7.17 -20.41 -39.75
C GLY A 390 -6.20 -20.40 -40.93
N GLU A 391 -6.75 -20.35 -42.13
CA GLU A 391 -6.05 -19.97 -43.37
C GLU A 391 -5.44 -18.56 -43.29
#